data_AF-A0A5C8PF11-F1
#
_entry.id   AF-A0A5C8PF11-F1
#
_cell.length_a   1.000
_cell.length_b   1.000
_cell.length_c   1.000
_cell.angle_alpha   90.00
_cell.angle_beta   90.00
_cell.angle_gamma   90.00
#
_symmetry.space_group_name_H-M   'P 1'
#
loop_
_entity.id
_entity.type
_entity.pdbx_description
1 polymer ?
#
loop_
_entity_poly.entity_id
_entity_poly.type
_entity_poly.pdbx_seq_one_letter_code
_entity_poly.pdbx_strand_id
1 'polypeptide(L)'
;MLLKLSSTLLVVTNVAILIFGMVMVVYPQSASPHDGQLLRSLGAAAVGMGLFGAMISVVPYKQKQRWSWFTLWYLPVFWTAHLVGQLPPGNDHVHQYALIAASILGLMLPVREFFPGGDTRGDAG
;
A
#
# COMPACT_ATOMS: atom_id res chain seq x y z
N MET A 1 4.63 -19.61 -5.85
CA MET A 1 3.18 -19.32 -5.82
C MET A 1 2.87 -18.20 -4.83
N LEU A 2 3.42 -18.26 -3.61
CA LEU A 2 3.30 -17.24 -2.56
C LEU A 2 3.65 -15.81 -3.01
N LEU A 3 4.83 -15.61 -3.62
CA LEU A 3 5.23 -14.29 -4.14
C LEU A 3 4.26 -13.70 -5.18
N LYS A 4 3.63 -14.55 -6.01
CA LYS A 4 2.63 -14.10 -6.99
C LYS A 4 1.36 -13.63 -6.30
N LEU A 5 0.86 -14.41 -5.33
CA LEU A 5 -0.32 -14.07 -4.53
C LEU A 5 -0.12 -12.78 -3.73
N SER A 6 1.04 -12.66 -3.08
CA SER A 6 1.44 -11.46 -2.34
C SER A 6 1.54 -10.23 -3.24
N SER A 7 2.22 -10.35 -4.40
CA SER A 7 2.28 -9.27 -5.40
C SER A 7 0.90 -8.85 -5.87
N THR A 8 -0.02 -9.81 -6.11
CA THR A 8 -1.41 -9.49 -6.48
C THR A 8 -2.14 -8.72 -5.38
N LEU A 9 -2.02 -9.13 -4.11
CA LEU A 9 -2.62 -8.41 -2.98
C LEU A 9 -2.12 -6.96 -2.91
N LEU A 10 -0.81 -6.75 -3.06
CA LEU A 10 -0.21 -5.42 -3.01
C LEU A 10 -0.61 -4.57 -4.21
N VAL A 11 -0.73 -5.15 -5.41
CA VAL A 11 -1.27 -4.45 -6.59
C VAL A 11 -2.72 -4.05 -6.37
N VAL A 12 -3.56 -4.93 -5.82
CA VAL A 12 -4.96 -4.63 -5.52
C VAL A 12 -5.08 -3.46 -4.54
N THR A 13 -4.31 -3.46 -3.44
CA THR A 13 -4.29 -2.33 -2.49
C THR A 13 -3.86 -1.02 -3.18
N ASN A 14 -2.83 -1.08 -4.04
CA ASN A 14 -2.35 0.09 -4.78
C ASN A 14 -3.37 0.65 -5.76
N VAL A 15 -4.10 -0.24 -6.46
CA VAL A 15 -5.20 0.15 -7.33
C VAL A 15 -6.33 0.80 -6.52
N ALA A 16 -6.65 0.28 -5.33
CA ALA A 16 -7.64 0.90 -4.45
C ALA A 16 -7.23 2.33 -4.03
N ILE A 17 -5.95 2.54 -3.70
CA ILE A 17 -5.40 3.88 -3.39
C ILE A 17 -5.49 4.81 -4.60
N LEU A 18 -5.17 4.31 -5.80
CA LEU A 18 -5.24 5.08 -7.04
C LEU A 18 -6.68 5.53 -7.32
N ILE A 19 -7.64 4.60 -7.26
CA ILE A 19 -9.07 4.89 -7.47
C ILE A 19 -9.54 5.93 -6.44
N PHE A 20 -9.20 5.73 -5.17
CA PHE A 20 -9.53 6.67 -4.10
C PHE A 20 -8.96 8.08 -4.35
N GLY A 21 -7.68 8.17 -4.70
CA GLY A 21 -7.04 9.44 -5.05
C GLY A 21 -7.70 10.12 -6.24
N MET A 22 -8.09 9.35 -7.25
CA MET A 22 -8.79 9.87 -8.43
C MET A 22 -10.16 10.45 -8.06
N VAL A 23 -10.91 9.78 -7.18
CA VAL A 23 -12.20 10.28 -6.67
C VAL A 23 -12.01 11.59 -5.92
N MET A 24 -10.99 11.69 -5.05
CA MET A 24 -10.65 12.92 -4.32
C MET A 24 -10.29 14.10 -5.24
N VAL A 25 -9.65 13.83 -6.39
CA VAL A 25 -9.31 14.86 -7.39
C VAL A 25 -10.54 15.33 -8.17
N VAL A 26 -11.37 14.39 -8.64
CA VAL A 26 -12.50 14.67 -9.55
C VAL A 26 -13.71 15.21 -8.80
N TYR A 27 -13.99 14.69 -7.60
CA TYR A 27 -15.17 15.04 -6.81
C TYR A 27 -14.80 15.65 -5.44
N PRO A 28 -14.23 16.87 -5.40
CA PRO A 28 -13.95 17.57 -4.14
C PRO A 28 -15.21 18.20 -3.52
N GLN A 29 -16.42 17.83 -3.98
CA GLN A 29 -17.66 18.55 -3.72
C GLN A 29 -18.19 18.45 -2.28
N SER A 30 -17.54 17.67 -1.41
CA SER A 30 -17.86 17.57 0.01
C SER A 30 -17.17 18.63 0.89
N ALA A 31 -16.33 19.49 0.32
CA ALA A 31 -15.46 20.39 1.06
C ALA A 31 -15.72 21.87 0.71
N SER A 32 -15.49 22.78 1.66
CA SER A 32 -15.55 24.23 1.41
C SER A 32 -14.56 24.62 0.30
N PRO A 33 -14.72 25.78 -0.39
CA PRO A 33 -13.82 26.17 -1.48
C PRO A 33 -12.33 26.18 -1.12
N HIS A 34 -11.99 26.44 0.15
CA HIS A 34 -10.61 26.43 0.64
C HIS A 34 -10.10 24.99 0.88
N ASP A 35 -10.95 24.12 1.41
CA ASP A 35 -10.63 22.71 1.70
C ASP A 35 -10.59 21.85 0.43
N GLY A 36 -11.33 22.24 -0.62
CA GLY A 36 -11.37 21.51 -1.89
C GLY A 36 -10.04 21.47 -2.64
N GLN A 37 -9.19 22.51 -2.50
CA GLN A 37 -7.84 22.49 -3.09
C GLN A 37 -6.90 21.54 -2.33
N LEU A 38 -7.02 21.49 -1.01
CA LEU A 38 -6.26 20.57 -0.16
C LEU A 38 -6.67 19.11 -0.40
N LEU A 39 -7.97 18.83 -0.59
CA LEU A 39 -8.45 17.51 -0.96
C LEU A 39 -7.92 17.05 -2.32
N ARG A 40 -7.88 17.95 -3.31
CA ARG A 40 -7.33 17.65 -4.64
C ARG A 40 -5.84 17.36 -4.61
N SER A 41 -5.05 18.09 -3.82
CA SER A 41 -3.61 17.85 -3.72
C SER A 41 -3.31 16.53 -3.00
N LEU A 42 -4.05 16.22 -1.93
CA LEU A 42 -4.00 14.91 -1.27
C LEU A 42 -4.42 13.78 -2.22
N GLY A 43 -5.48 13.98 -2.98
CA GLY A 43 -5.94 13.03 -4.00
C GLY A 43 -4.88 12.78 -5.08
N ALA A 44 -4.26 13.85 -5.60
CA ALA A 44 -3.18 13.75 -6.59
C ALA A 44 -1.95 13.00 -6.04
N ALA A 45 -1.59 13.26 -4.78
CA ALA A 45 -0.54 12.53 -4.09
C ALA A 45 -0.90 11.04 -3.95
N ALA A 46 -2.14 10.71 -3.59
CA ALA A 46 -2.62 9.33 -3.50
C ALA A 46 -2.61 8.62 -4.87
N VAL A 47 -2.99 9.30 -5.96
CA VAL A 47 -2.88 8.76 -7.33
C VAL A 47 -1.44 8.38 -7.66
N GLY A 48 -0.50 9.30 -7.42
CA GLY A 48 0.93 9.03 -7.62
C GLY A 48 1.40 7.85 -6.77
N MET A 49 1.03 7.83 -5.50
CA MET A 49 1.40 6.77 -4.57
C MET A 49 0.87 5.40 -5.01
N GLY A 50 -0.39 5.31 -5.44
CA GLY A 50 -0.98 4.07 -5.96
C GLY A 50 -0.31 3.59 -7.25
N LEU A 51 0.02 4.50 -8.17
CA LEU A 51 0.71 4.16 -9.42
C LEU A 51 2.12 3.63 -9.17
N PHE A 52 2.94 4.38 -8.42
CA PHE A 52 4.32 3.99 -8.11
C PHE A 52 4.36 2.71 -7.27
N GLY A 53 3.45 2.57 -6.30
CA GLY A 53 3.33 1.35 -5.53
C GLY A 53 2.95 0.13 -6.34
N ALA A 54 2.03 0.28 -7.31
CA ALA A 54 1.70 -0.81 -8.22
C ALA A 54 2.92 -1.20 -9.06
N MET A 55 3.66 -0.23 -9.61
CA MET A 55 4.90 -0.49 -10.35
C MET A 55 5.94 -1.24 -9.49
N ILE A 56 6.14 -0.80 -8.24
CA ILE A 56 7.03 -1.45 -7.28
C ILE A 56 6.56 -2.88 -6.99
N SER A 57 5.26 -3.09 -6.81
CA SER A 57 4.65 -4.39 -6.53
C SER A 57 4.79 -5.39 -7.69
N VAL A 58 4.87 -4.89 -8.93
CA VAL A 58 4.96 -5.74 -10.14
C VAL A 58 6.41 -6.04 -10.52
N VAL A 59 7.33 -5.08 -10.37
CA VAL A 59 8.70 -5.21 -10.88
C VAL A 59 9.69 -5.56 -9.75
N PRO A 60 10.14 -4.61 -8.90
CA PRO A 60 11.18 -4.88 -7.91
C PRO A 60 10.73 -5.87 -6.82
N TYR A 61 9.43 -5.92 -6.50
CA TYR A 61 8.89 -6.88 -5.55
C TYR A 61 8.96 -8.32 -6.06
N LYS A 62 8.65 -8.54 -7.35
CA LYS A 62 8.82 -9.87 -7.97
C LYS A 62 10.28 -10.25 -8.16
N GLN A 63 11.16 -9.26 -8.31
CA GLN A 63 12.61 -9.44 -8.32
C GLN A 63 13.20 -9.63 -6.92
N LYS A 64 12.37 -9.67 -5.86
CA LYS A 64 12.79 -9.86 -4.47
C LYS A 64 13.77 -8.80 -3.97
N GLN A 65 13.71 -7.58 -4.51
CA GLN A 65 14.55 -6.49 -4.07
C GLN A 65 14.14 -6.07 -2.66
N ARG A 66 15.06 -6.15 -1.68
CA ARG A 66 14.76 -5.88 -0.26
C ARG A 66 14.18 -4.49 -0.01
N TRP A 67 14.65 -3.48 -0.75
CA TRP A 67 14.12 -2.12 -0.61
C TRP A 67 12.62 -2.02 -0.97
N SER A 68 12.14 -2.80 -1.95
CA SER A 68 10.71 -2.82 -2.30
C SER A 68 9.82 -3.29 -1.16
N TRP A 69 10.32 -4.22 -0.33
CA TRP A 69 9.63 -4.68 0.86
C TRP A 69 9.50 -3.54 1.87
N PHE A 70 10.58 -2.79 2.13
CA PHE A 70 10.56 -1.62 3.01
C PHE A 70 9.68 -0.49 2.47
N THR A 71 9.74 -0.20 1.16
CA THR A 71 8.92 0.86 0.57
C THR A 71 7.43 0.54 0.71
N LEU A 72 6.99 -0.68 0.38
CA LEU A 72 5.57 -1.03 0.37
C LEU A 72 4.92 -1.04 1.77
N TRP A 73 5.68 -0.89 2.86
CA TRP A 73 5.13 -0.62 4.20
C TRP A 73 4.35 0.70 4.29
N TYR A 74 4.52 1.63 3.34
CA TYR A 74 3.66 2.81 3.32
C TYR A 74 2.18 2.41 3.15
N LEU A 75 1.86 1.25 2.53
CA LEU A 75 0.48 0.81 2.30
C LEU A 75 -0.32 0.66 3.61
N PRO A 76 0.08 -0.21 4.56
CA PRO A 76 -0.62 -0.32 5.84
C PRO A 76 -0.56 0.98 6.65
N VAL A 77 0.54 1.74 6.58
CA VAL A 77 0.66 3.03 7.28
C VAL A 77 -0.37 4.04 6.74
N PHE A 78 -0.53 4.15 5.42
CA PHE A 78 -1.46 5.07 4.78
C PHE A 78 -2.91 4.79 5.19
N TRP A 79 -3.33 3.52 5.16
CA TRP A 79 -4.68 3.13 5.57
C TRP A 79 -4.90 3.29 7.07
N THR A 80 -3.87 3.05 7.89
CA THR A 80 -3.93 3.30 9.34
C THR A 80 -4.07 4.79 9.63
N ALA A 81 -3.36 5.65 8.91
CA ALA A 81 -3.49 7.10 9.04
C ALA A 81 -4.91 7.58 8.67
N HIS A 82 -5.54 6.99 7.64
CA HIS A 82 -6.93 7.29 7.30
C HIS A 82 -7.91 6.84 8.39
N LEU A 83 -7.68 5.66 8.98
CA LEU A 83 -8.49 5.13 10.08
C LEU A 83 -8.38 6.00 11.34
N VAL A 84 -7.17 6.38 11.75
CA VAL A 84 -6.93 7.22 12.94
C VAL A 84 -7.39 8.66 12.70
N GLY A 85 -7.20 9.19 11.49
CA GLY A 85 -7.57 10.54 11.12
C GLY A 85 -9.07 10.74 10.87
N GLN A 86 -9.89 9.68 10.95
CA GLN A 86 -11.32 9.70 10.56
C GLN A 86 -11.54 10.32 9.17
N LEU A 87 -10.55 10.18 8.28
CA LEU A 87 -10.58 10.77 6.96
C LEU A 87 -11.56 9.98 6.08
N PRO A 88 -12.25 10.62 5.12
CA PRO A 88 -13.13 9.94 4.17
C PRO A 88 -12.42 8.70 3.60
N PRO A 89 -13.07 7.51 3.63
CA PRO A 89 -14.47 7.31 3.27
C PRO A 89 -15.38 6.83 4.43
N GLY A 90 -16.19 7.73 4.98
CA GLY A 90 -17.46 7.42 5.67
C GLY A 90 -17.44 6.46 6.88
N ASN A 91 -18.63 6.17 7.44
CA ASN A 91 -18.83 5.34 8.64
C ASN A 91 -18.46 3.85 8.46
N ASP A 92 -18.17 3.39 7.24
CA ASP A 92 -17.86 1.99 6.93
C ASP A 92 -16.34 1.72 6.86
N HIS A 93 -15.76 1.49 8.03
CA HIS A 93 -14.32 1.22 8.21
C HIS A 93 -13.92 -0.19 7.75
N VAL A 94 -14.87 -1.06 7.39
CA VAL A 94 -14.62 -2.46 6.98
C VAL A 94 -13.61 -2.55 5.83
N HIS A 95 -13.74 -1.66 4.84
CA HIS A 95 -12.85 -1.60 3.69
C HIS A 95 -11.42 -1.19 4.08
N GLN A 96 -11.27 -0.29 5.05
CA GLN A 96 -9.95 0.13 5.55
C GLN A 96 -9.27 -1.03 6.29
N TYR A 97 -9.98 -1.74 7.17
CA TYR A 97 -9.44 -2.93 7.85
C TYR A 97 -9.04 -4.02 6.85
N ALA A 98 -9.87 -4.28 5.84
CA ALA A 98 -9.57 -5.26 4.80
C ALA A 98 -8.30 -4.89 4.00
N LEU A 99 -8.11 -3.61 3.66
CA LEU A 99 -6.93 -3.13 2.94
C LEU A 99 -5.66 -3.14 3.79
N ILE A 100 -5.76 -2.82 5.09
CA ILE A 100 -4.66 -2.98 6.04
C ILE A 100 -4.26 -4.46 6.13
N ALA A 101 -5.23 -5.35 6.37
CA ALA A 101 -4.99 -6.78 6.47
C ALA A 101 -4.38 -7.35 5.17
N ALA A 102 -4.92 -6.99 4.01
CA ALA A 102 -4.40 -7.40 2.71
C ALA A 102 -2.96 -6.93 2.48
N SER A 103 -2.63 -5.71 2.90
CA SER A 103 -1.29 -5.14 2.77
C SER A 103 -0.28 -5.83 3.68
N ILE A 104 -0.65 -6.08 4.95
CA ILE A 104 0.17 -6.82 5.91
C ILE A 104 0.39 -8.24 5.42
N LEU A 105 -0.67 -8.95 4.99
CA LEU A 105 -0.56 -10.30 4.44
C LEU A 105 0.31 -10.31 3.19
N GLY A 106 0.12 -9.36 2.29
CA GLY A 106 0.97 -9.16 1.11
C GLY A 106 2.45 -9.03 1.50
N LEU A 107 2.79 -8.20 2.48
CA LEU A 107 4.17 -7.97 2.92
C LEU A 107 4.78 -9.15 3.70
N MET A 108 4.00 -9.82 4.55
CA MET A 108 4.51 -10.85 5.46
C MET A 108 4.61 -12.23 4.80
N LEU A 109 3.72 -12.58 3.87
CA LEU A 109 3.74 -13.89 3.20
C LEU A 109 5.10 -14.26 2.58
N PRO A 110 5.78 -13.36 1.86
CA PRO A 110 7.07 -13.67 1.23
C PRO A 110 8.28 -13.26 2.08
N VAL A 111 8.14 -12.98 3.38
CA VAL A 111 9.26 -12.46 4.21
C VAL A 111 10.52 -13.32 4.12
N ARG A 112 10.36 -14.66 4.09
CA ARG A 112 11.45 -15.63 3.97
C ARG A 112 12.12 -15.63 2.60
N GLU A 113 11.43 -15.13 1.57
CA GLU A 113 11.94 -15.01 0.21
C GLU A 113 12.74 -13.73 0.00
N PHE A 114 12.44 -12.66 0.75
CA PHE A 114 13.22 -11.42 0.79
C PHE A 114 14.43 -11.50 1.74
N PHE A 115 14.27 -12.27 2.82
CA PHE A 115 15.30 -12.52 3.83
C PHE A 115 15.49 -14.03 4.01
N PRO A 116 16.19 -14.72 3.10
CA PRO A 116 16.62 -16.08 3.33
C PRO A 116 17.45 -16.06 4.61
N GLY A 117 17.01 -16.80 5.64
CA GLY A 117 17.76 -16.89 6.89
C GLY A 117 19.17 -17.37 6.55
N GLY A 118 20.18 -16.64 7.02
CA GLY A 118 21.55 -17.13 6.92
C GLY A 118 21.62 -18.46 7.66
N ASP A 119 21.82 -19.54 6.93
CA ASP A 119 22.35 -20.76 7.52
C ASP A 119 23.75 -20.41 8.02
N THR A 120 23.84 -19.93 9.26
CA THR A 120 25.05 -20.07 10.06
C THR A 120 25.16 -21.54 10.48
N ARG A 121 25.42 -22.40 9.50
CA ARG A 121 25.82 -23.79 9.73
C ARG A 121 27.24 -23.99 9.22
N GLY A 122 28.18 -23.92 10.16
CA GLY A 122 29.17 -24.98 10.29
C GLY A 122 30.47 -24.87 9.52
N ASP A 123 31.14 -23.72 9.54
CA ASP A 123 32.54 -23.62 9.08
C ASP A 123 33.45 -23.25 10.27
N ALA A 124 33.62 -24.18 11.20
CA ALA A 124 34.73 -24.18 12.17
C ALA A 124 34.92 -25.61 12.69
N GLY A 125 35.34 -26.48 11.77
CA GLY A 125 35.99 -27.76 12.08
C GLY A 125 37.49 -27.61 12.00
#